data_AF-R1EXV2-F1
#
_entry.id   AF-R1EXV2-F1
#
_cell.length_a   1.000
_cell.length_b   1.000
_cell.length_c   1.000
_cell.angle_alpha   90.00
_cell.angle_beta   90.00
_cell.angle_gamma   90.00
#
_symmetry.space_group_name_H-M   'P 1'
#
loop_
_entity.id
_entity.type
_entity.pdbx_description
1 polymer ?
#
loop_
_entity_poly.entity_id
_entity_poly.type
_entity_poly.pdbx_seq_one_letter_code
_entity_poly.pdbx_strand_id
1 'polypeptide(L)'
;MLALTLAAARAAYERTPRAVVINLPRHSKRLDAVRAQLRAQGVSWEKMPAVDGRALSKEELKANVTVLGRHLLTPGMIGCFLSHRGCWRRCVQSGKPLIVFEDDAVLMPSFRRRLAAALAELREDDEWDVLLLGAFGCVHPSGRDEEGGGAAGLGGAARARKLLEKLPRACFHVDNVAWGLRPLRLLCVHPLLAKQTHSDTTVGGLSGEEWIPAWFKQVDDYTGVSFSWAWNCPMVRLGRGGPLVTVGRAFGCSCIALTAAVLHASITRSLALLQAWAASVFAFGALIRLLSSQHK
;
A
#
# COMPACT_ATOMS: atom_id res chain seq x y z
N MET A 1 31.11 -32.96 11.78
CA MET A 1 30.57 -31.88 10.93
C MET A 1 29.04 -31.81 10.96
N LEU A 2 28.29 -32.92 10.79
CA LEU A 2 26.80 -32.95 10.82
C LEU A 2 26.14 -32.51 12.15
N ALA A 3 26.75 -32.82 13.30
CA ALA A 3 26.19 -32.49 14.62
C ALA A 3 26.29 -30.99 14.97
N LEU A 4 27.34 -30.31 14.48
CA LEU A 4 27.54 -28.86 14.62
C LEU A 4 26.52 -28.06 13.78
N THR A 5 26.15 -28.57 12.60
CA THR A 5 25.10 -27.99 11.75
C THR A 5 23.71 -28.15 12.35
N LEU A 6 23.42 -29.29 12.97
CA LEU A 6 22.15 -29.54 13.68
C LEU A 6 21.99 -28.68 14.93
N ALA A 7 23.06 -28.48 15.71
CA ALA A 7 23.05 -27.61 16.89
C ALA A 7 22.88 -26.13 16.52
N ALA A 8 23.56 -25.65 15.47
CA ALA A 8 23.40 -24.29 14.96
C ALA A 8 22.00 -24.06 14.36
N ALA A 9 21.49 -25.02 13.59
CA ALA A 9 20.12 -24.99 13.07
C ALA A 9 19.09 -25.00 14.19
N ARG A 10 19.29 -25.81 15.25
CA ARG A 10 18.42 -25.87 16.43
C ARG A 10 18.46 -24.58 17.26
N ALA A 11 19.64 -23.98 17.43
CA ALA A 11 19.78 -22.68 18.10
C ALA A 11 19.12 -21.54 17.31
N ALA A 12 19.22 -21.53 15.97
CA ALA A 12 18.48 -20.60 15.11
C ALA A 12 16.95 -20.85 15.16
N TYR A 13 16.55 -22.13 15.24
CA TYR A 13 15.16 -22.57 15.36
C TYR A 13 14.51 -22.23 16.71
N GLU A 14 15.30 -22.17 17.79
CA GLU A 14 14.89 -21.70 19.13
C GLU A 14 14.94 -20.18 19.27
N ARG A 15 15.73 -19.50 18.43
CA ARG A 15 15.80 -18.03 18.30
C ARG A 15 14.69 -17.42 17.44
N THR A 16 13.78 -18.23 16.88
CA THR A 16 12.68 -17.69 16.06
C THR A 16 11.84 -16.72 16.89
N PRO A 17 11.69 -15.44 16.48
CA PRO A 17 10.93 -14.48 17.25
C PRO A 17 9.48 -14.91 17.41
N ARG A 18 8.83 -14.44 18.48
CA ARG A 18 7.42 -14.75 18.69
C ARG A 18 6.59 -14.07 17.61
N ALA A 19 5.61 -14.80 17.07
CA ALA A 19 4.66 -14.23 16.13
C ALA A 19 3.49 -13.56 16.85
N VAL A 20 2.95 -12.51 16.24
CA VAL A 20 1.67 -11.93 16.59
C VAL A 20 0.79 -11.86 15.35
N VAL A 21 -0.52 -12.07 15.55
CA VAL A 21 -1.52 -11.96 14.48
C VAL A 21 -2.46 -10.81 14.80
N ILE A 22 -2.42 -9.75 14.00
CA ILE A 22 -3.31 -8.60 14.08
C ILE A 22 -4.69 -9.04 13.59
N ASN A 23 -5.70 -8.90 14.44
CA ASN A 23 -7.05 -9.34 14.11
C ASN A 23 -8.12 -8.47 14.77
N LEU A 24 -9.18 -8.18 14.01
CA LEU A 24 -10.40 -7.59 14.55
C LEU A 24 -11.34 -8.70 15.05
N PRO A 25 -12.08 -8.50 16.17
CA PRO A 25 -12.98 -9.53 16.72
C PRO A 25 -13.98 -10.11 15.72
N ARG A 26 -14.49 -9.28 14.80
CA ARG A 26 -15.45 -9.69 13.75
C ARG A 26 -14.87 -10.63 12.70
N HIS A 27 -13.56 -10.76 12.59
CA HIS A 27 -12.88 -11.57 11.58
C HIS A 27 -12.36 -12.90 12.18
N SER A 28 -13.21 -13.61 12.91
CA SER A 28 -12.86 -14.88 13.57
C SER A 28 -12.42 -15.97 12.58
N LYS A 29 -13.14 -16.13 11.46
CA LYS A 29 -12.80 -17.12 10.43
C LYS A 29 -11.41 -16.91 9.81
N ARG A 30 -11.03 -15.64 9.60
CA ARG A 30 -9.71 -15.22 9.12
C ARG A 30 -8.61 -15.61 10.12
N LEU A 31 -8.82 -15.28 11.39
CA LEU A 31 -7.93 -15.70 12.46
C LEU A 31 -7.79 -17.23 12.56
N ASP A 32 -8.88 -17.97 12.40
CA ASP A 32 -8.87 -19.43 12.44
C ASP A 32 -8.03 -20.03 11.30
N ALA A 33 -8.11 -19.47 10.10
CA ALA A 33 -7.30 -19.88 8.97
C ALA A 33 -5.80 -19.63 9.23
N VAL A 34 -5.41 -18.45 9.70
CA VAL A 34 -4.00 -18.16 10.03
C VAL A 34 -3.50 -19.02 11.19
N ARG A 35 -4.35 -19.24 12.22
CA ARG A 35 -4.04 -20.14 13.34
C ARG A 35 -3.75 -21.56 12.87
N ALA A 36 -4.54 -22.10 11.95
CA ALA A 36 -4.33 -23.43 11.41
C ALA A 36 -2.98 -23.54 10.69
N GLN A 37 -2.62 -22.53 9.89
CA GLN A 37 -1.34 -22.46 9.19
C GLN A 37 -0.15 -22.36 10.16
N LEU A 38 -0.22 -21.47 11.15
CA LEU A 38 0.82 -21.31 12.17
C LEU A 38 1.02 -22.61 12.98
N ARG A 39 -0.07 -23.29 13.33
CA ARG A 39 -0.02 -24.60 14.01
C ARG A 39 0.65 -25.66 13.13
N ALA A 40 0.29 -25.74 11.86
CA ALA A 40 0.87 -26.70 10.91
C ALA A 40 2.38 -26.47 10.72
N GLN A 41 2.84 -25.22 10.79
CA GLN A 41 4.26 -24.84 10.67
C GLN A 41 5.00 -24.83 12.03
N GLY A 42 4.32 -25.17 13.13
CA GLY A 42 4.88 -25.17 14.48
C GLY A 42 5.36 -23.80 14.95
N VAL A 43 4.69 -22.71 14.56
CA VAL A 43 5.05 -21.33 14.94
C VAL A 43 4.26 -20.91 16.18
N SER A 44 4.96 -20.54 17.25
CA SER A 44 4.35 -19.98 18.46
C SER A 44 3.88 -18.56 18.21
N TRP A 45 2.62 -18.27 18.54
CA TRP A 45 2.02 -16.97 18.26
C TRP A 45 1.07 -16.48 19.36
N GLU A 46 0.77 -15.18 19.35
CA GLU A 46 -0.24 -14.54 20.19
C GLU A 46 -1.18 -13.67 19.33
N LYS A 47 -2.43 -13.53 19.75
CA LYS A 47 -3.35 -12.59 19.11
C LYS A 47 -2.98 -11.16 19.50
N MET A 48 -2.88 -10.28 18.51
CA MET A 48 -2.78 -8.84 18.70
C MET A 48 -4.12 -8.18 18.34
N PRO A 49 -4.76 -7.44 19.25
CA PRO A 49 -5.96 -6.69 18.93
C PRO A 49 -5.68 -5.66 17.83
N ALA A 50 -6.44 -5.72 16.75
CA ALA A 50 -6.40 -4.70 15.71
C ALA A 50 -7.20 -3.46 16.13
N VAL A 51 -6.77 -2.31 15.63
CA VAL A 51 -7.49 -1.04 15.73
C VAL A 51 -8.51 -0.97 14.61
N ASP A 52 -9.78 -0.80 14.97
CA ASP A 52 -10.83 -0.55 14.00
C ASP A 52 -10.88 0.95 13.66
N GLY A 53 -10.32 1.34 12.52
CA GLY A 53 -10.27 2.75 12.16
C GLY A 53 -11.64 3.38 11.88
N ARG A 54 -12.70 2.57 11.69
CA ARG A 54 -14.10 3.05 11.61
C ARG A 54 -14.67 3.48 12.96
N ALA A 55 -14.11 2.95 14.05
CA ALA A 55 -14.57 3.21 15.41
C ALA A 55 -13.84 4.41 16.07
N LEU A 56 -12.85 5.00 15.40
CA LEU A 56 -12.06 6.11 15.94
C LEU A 56 -12.88 7.41 16.01
N SER A 57 -12.79 8.10 17.14
CA SER A 57 -13.36 9.44 17.30
C SER A 57 -12.61 10.49 16.47
N LYS A 58 -13.20 11.68 16.33
CA LYS A 58 -12.54 12.82 15.65
C LYS A 58 -11.25 13.22 16.37
N GLU A 59 -11.26 13.17 17.70
CA GLU A 59 -10.13 13.49 18.57
C GLU A 59 -9.02 12.45 18.39
N GLU A 60 -9.36 11.16 18.35
CA GLU A 60 -8.42 10.08 18.09
C GLU A 60 -7.79 10.20 16.70
N LEU A 61 -8.59 10.51 15.68
CA LEU A 61 -8.10 10.77 14.33
C LEU A 61 -7.15 11.98 14.30
N LYS A 62 -7.47 13.06 15.02
CA LYS A 62 -6.61 14.25 15.09
C LYS A 62 -5.27 13.95 15.76
N ALA A 63 -5.28 13.14 16.82
CA ALA A 63 -4.10 12.76 17.57
C ALA A 63 -3.21 11.76 16.80
N ASN A 64 -3.82 10.83 16.05
CA ASN A 64 -3.12 9.67 15.51
C ASN A 64 -2.89 9.71 14.00
N VAL A 65 -3.57 10.61 13.27
CA VAL A 65 -3.49 10.72 11.82
C VAL A 65 -3.08 12.13 11.44
N THR A 66 -2.14 12.23 10.50
CA THR A 66 -1.73 13.52 9.94
C THR A 66 -2.91 14.23 9.27
N VAL A 67 -2.83 15.56 9.11
CA VAL A 67 -3.91 16.32 8.46
C VAL A 67 -4.21 15.74 7.07
N LEU A 68 -3.15 15.53 6.29
CA LEU A 68 -3.25 14.95 4.95
C LEU A 68 -3.76 13.51 4.98
N GLY A 69 -3.28 12.68 5.92
CA GLY A 69 -3.74 11.31 6.07
C GLY A 69 -5.25 11.20 6.36
N ARG A 70 -5.84 12.15 7.09
CA ARG A 70 -7.30 12.15 7.34
C ARG A 70 -8.14 12.36 6.09
N HIS A 71 -7.58 13.01 5.06
CA HIS A 71 -8.28 13.24 3.80
C HIS A 71 -8.06 12.12 2.77
N LEU A 72 -7.01 11.33 2.93
CA LEU A 72 -6.53 10.42 1.89
C LEU A 72 -6.57 8.94 2.28
N LEU A 73 -6.47 8.63 3.57
CA LEU A 73 -6.48 7.26 4.03
C LEU A 73 -7.92 6.81 4.29
N THR A 74 -8.22 5.60 3.86
CA THR A 74 -9.46 4.96 4.27
C THR A 74 -9.40 4.66 5.78
N PRO A 75 -10.56 4.56 6.47
CA PRO A 75 -10.59 4.14 7.87
C PRO A 75 -9.84 2.83 8.09
N GLY A 76 -9.92 1.93 7.12
CA GLY A 76 -9.17 0.71 7.18
C GLY A 76 -7.65 0.95 7.24
N MET A 77 -7.09 1.72 6.29
CA MET A 77 -5.64 1.97 6.24
C MET A 77 -5.11 2.62 7.52
N ILE A 78 -5.94 3.48 8.13
CA ILE A 78 -5.66 4.06 9.45
C ILE A 78 -5.59 2.96 10.51
N GLY A 79 -6.58 2.06 10.55
CA GLY A 79 -6.59 0.90 11.45
C GLY A 79 -5.37 -0.01 11.31
N CYS A 80 -4.96 -0.35 10.08
CA CYS A 80 -3.75 -1.15 9.82
C CYS A 80 -2.53 -0.48 10.43
N PHE A 81 -2.28 0.79 10.06
CA PHE A 81 -1.13 1.54 10.55
C PHE A 81 -1.08 1.60 12.08
N LEU A 82 -2.21 1.89 12.74
CA LEU A 82 -2.27 2.01 14.19
C LEU A 82 -2.07 0.66 14.89
N SER A 83 -2.53 -0.44 14.27
CA SER A 83 -2.31 -1.81 14.76
C SER A 83 -0.83 -2.20 14.69
N HIS A 84 -0.15 -1.90 13.58
CA HIS A 84 1.29 -2.11 13.44
C HIS A 84 2.08 -1.25 14.42
N ARG A 85 1.68 0.00 14.62
CA ARG A 85 2.27 0.88 15.64
C ARG A 85 2.13 0.30 17.06
N GLY A 86 1.03 -0.38 17.35
CA GLY A 86 0.86 -1.17 18.57
C GLY A 86 1.90 -2.30 18.69
N CYS A 87 2.15 -3.02 17.60
CA CYS A 87 3.19 -4.06 17.55
C CYS A 87 4.59 -3.50 17.78
N TRP A 88 4.91 -2.32 17.21
CA TRP A 88 6.19 -1.65 17.45
C TRP A 88 6.36 -1.28 18.93
N ARG A 89 5.32 -0.76 19.57
CA ARG A 89 5.33 -0.49 21.03
C ARG A 89 5.59 -1.76 21.83
N ARG A 90 4.95 -2.88 21.46
CA ARG A 90 5.15 -4.18 22.11
C ARG A 90 6.59 -4.70 21.93
N CYS A 91 7.17 -4.52 20.74
CA CYS A 91 8.57 -4.86 20.46
C CYS A 91 9.53 -4.04 21.34
N VAL A 92 9.29 -2.72 21.47
CA VAL A 92 10.07 -1.85 22.37
C VAL A 92 9.92 -2.28 23.83
N GLN A 93 8.69 -2.49 24.31
CA GLN A 93 8.41 -2.84 25.71
C GLN A 93 9.00 -4.21 26.10
N SER A 94 8.96 -5.18 25.19
CA SER A 94 9.46 -6.53 25.46
C SER A 94 10.97 -6.69 25.29
N GLY A 95 11.64 -5.73 24.63
CA GLY A 95 13.06 -5.87 24.27
C GLY A 95 13.33 -6.91 23.18
N LYS A 96 12.30 -7.60 22.67
CA LYS A 96 12.44 -8.78 21.81
C LYS A 96 11.90 -8.51 20.40
N PRO A 97 12.52 -9.10 19.36
CA PRO A 97 11.98 -9.06 18.01
C PRO A 97 10.59 -9.71 17.96
N LEU A 98 9.76 -9.27 17.01
CA LEU A 98 8.40 -9.80 16.78
C LEU A 98 8.19 -10.06 15.30
N ILE A 99 7.54 -11.17 14.97
CA ILE A 99 6.97 -11.40 13.64
C ILE A 99 5.53 -10.90 13.67
N VAL A 100 5.15 -10.05 12.74
CA VAL A 100 3.81 -9.46 12.65
C VAL A 100 3.13 -10.01 11.40
N PHE A 101 2.00 -10.68 11.63
CA PHE A 101 1.07 -11.11 10.59
C PHE A 101 -0.24 -10.34 10.70
N GLU A 102 -0.88 -10.06 9.57
CA GLU A 102 -2.31 -9.77 9.52
C GLU A 102 -3.12 -11.09 9.47
N ASP A 103 -4.42 -11.02 9.74
CA ASP A 103 -5.31 -12.18 9.79
C ASP A 103 -5.73 -12.71 8.39
N ASP A 104 -5.20 -12.15 7.32
CA ASP A 104 -5.24 -12.64 5.93
C ASP A 104 -3.92 -13.22 5.44
N ALA A 105 -2.95 -13.39 6.33
CA ALA A 105 -1.66 -13.95 5.97
C ALA A 105 -1.79 -15.43 5.53
N VAL A 106 -1.10 -15.75 4.44
CA VAL A 106 -0.89 -17.10 3.91
C VAL A 106 0.59 -17.43 4.01
N LEU A 107 0.92 -18.42 4.84
CA LEU A 107 2.28 -18.88 5.07
C LEU A 107 2.68 -19.88 3.98
N MET A 108 3.88 -19.70 3.44
CA MET A 108 4.43 -20.62 2.44
C MET A 108 4.87 -21.94 3.07
N PRO A 109 4.95 -23.03 2.28
CA PRO A 109 5.45 -24.30 2.76
C PRO A 109 6.83 -24.17 3.43
N SER A 110 7.02 -24.91 4.52
CA SER A 110 8.25 -24.88 5.32
C SER A 110 8.62 -23.51 5.90
N PHE A 111 7.63 -22.63 6.14
CA PHE A 111 7.81 -21.27 6.66
C PHE A 111 8.85 -21.19 7.79
N ARG A 112 8.65 -21.96 8.87
CA ARG A 112 9.50 -21.87 10.08
C ARG A 112 10.95 -22.21 9.79
N ARG A 113 11.19 -23.27 8.99
CA ARG A 113 12.55 -23.69 8.59
C ARG A 113 13.22 -22.61 7.73
N ARG A 114 12.49 -22.08 6.74
CA ARG A 114 13.01 -21.06 5.82
C ARG A 114 13.25 -19.72 6.52
N LEU A 115 12.40 -19.35 7.47
CA LEU A 115 12.62 -18.19 8.32
C LEU A 115 13.87 -18.34 9.19
N ALA A 116 14.06 -19.50 9.82
CA ALA A 116 15.27 -19.75 10.61
C ALA A 116 16.55 -19.66 9.76
N ALA A 117 16.51 -20.15 8.51
CA ALA A 117 17.61 -20.00 7.57
C ALA A 117 17.87 -18.52 7.22
N ALA A 118 16.82 -17.78 6.84
CA ALA A 118 16.94 -16.36 6.51
C ALA A 118 17.45 -15.52 7.71
N LEU A 119 17.01 -15.82 8.93
CA LEU A 119 17.50 -15.15 10.13
C LEU A 119 18.96 -15.50 10.45
N ALA A 120 19.43 -16.69 10.06
CA ALA A 120 20.84 -17.08 10.23
C ALA A 120 21.78 -16.38 9.24
N GLU A 121 21.25 -15.89 8.12
CA GLU A 121 21.99 -15.06 7.15
C GLU A 121 22.16 -13.61 7.64
N LEU A 122 21.28 -13.15 8.53
CA LEU A 122 21.39 -11.83 9.15
C LEU A 122 22.51 -11.84 10.19
N ARG A 123 23.57 -11.09 9.93
CA ARG A 123 24.68 -10.93 10.87
C ARG A 123 24.30 -9.94 11.96
N GLU A 124 24.90 -10.05 13.14
CA GLU A 124 24.62 -9.11 14.25
C GLU A 124 25.09 -7.68 13.93
N ASP A 125 26.10 -7.54 13.06
CA ASP A 125 26.62 -6.28 12.52
C ASP A 125 25.77 -5.69 11.37
N ASP A 126 24.80 -6.45 10.83
CA ASP A 126 23.91 -5.92 9.81
C ASP A 126 22.93 -4.91 10.43
N GLU A 127 23.09 -3.63 10.09
CA GLU A 127 22.06 -2.64 10.40
C GLU A 127 20.86 -2.90 9.50
N TRP A 128 19.84 -3.58 10.00
CA TRP A 128 18.51 -3.65 9.40
C TRP A 128 17.48 -3.14 10.41
N ASP A 129 16.27 -2.80 9.98
CA ASP A 129 15.22 -2.33 10.90
C ASP A 129 13.99 -3.24 10.84
N VAL A 130 13.63 -3.65 9.63
CA VAL A 130 12.49 -4.51 9.33
C VAL A 130 12.92 -5.56 8.31
N LEU A 131 12.52 -6.80 8.54
CA LEU A 131 12.64 -7.91 7.61
C LEU A 131 11.25 -8.24 7.05
N LEU A 132 11.00 -7.91 5.80
CA LEU A 132 9.77 -8.27 5.10
C LEU A 132 9.82 -9.75 4.75
N LEU A 133 8.80 -10.49 5.17
CA LEU A 133 8.63 -11.92 4.90
C LEU A 133 7.96 -12.17 3.53
N GLY A 134 7.48 -11.10 2.91
CA GLY A 134 7.00 -11.01 1.54
C GLY A 134 6.84 -9.53 1.19
N ALA A 135 7.06 -9.16 -0.07
CA ALA A 135 6.97 -7.78 -0.54
C ALA A 135 5.94 -7.64 -1.67
N PHE A 136 5.31 -6.47 -1.73
CA PHE A 136 4.41 -6.07 -2.80
C PHE A 136 5.18 -5.98 -4.13
N GLY A 137 4.66 -6.59 -5.20
CA GLY A 137 5.18 -6.41 -6.58
C GLY A 137 6.54 -7.04 -6.89
N CYS A 138 7.10 -7.89 -6.01
CA CYS A 138 8.32 -8.64 -6.34
C CYS A 138 7.97 -9.94 -7.08
N VAL A 139 7.70 -9.84 -8.39
CA VAL A 139 7.66 -11.00 -9.28
C VAL A 139 9.10 -11.34 -9.67
N HIS A 140 9.52 -12.60 -9.50
CA HIS A 140 10.82 -13.04 -10.00
C HIS A 140 10.86 -12.83 -11.53
N PRO A 141 11.97 -12.39 -12.14
CA PRO A 141 12.12 -12.25 -13.60
C PRO A 141 11.82 -13.51 -14.44
N SER A 142 11.56 -14.65 -13.79
CA SER A 142 11.25 -15.94 -14.41
C SER A 142 9.74 -16.18 -14.54
N GLY A 143 8.88 -15.22 -14.16
CA GLY A 143 7.43 -15.34 -14.31
C GLY A 143 6.79 -16.44 -13.45
N ARG A 144 7.44 -16.80 -12.33
CA ARG A 144 6.81 -17.69 -11.34
C ARG A 144 6.03 -16.85 -10.35
N ASP A 145 4.71 -16.95 -10.47
CA ASP A 145 3.70 -16.20 -9.73
C ASP A 145 3.94 -16.23 -8.22
N GLU A 146 4.34 -15.09 -7.68
CA GLU A 146 4.42 -14.84 -6.25
C GLU A 146 3.73 -13.49 -5.98
N GLU A 147 2.41 -13.43 -6.23
CA GLU A 147 1.57 -12.28 -5.87
C GLU A 147 1.73 -11.93 -4.39
N GLY A 148 2.09 -10.68 -4.12
CA GLY A 148 2.75 -10.24 -2.90
C GLY A 148 1.89 -9.47 -1.88
N GLY A 149 2.40 -9.41 -0.65
CA GLY A 149 1.98 -8.49 0.43
C GLY A 149 2.02 -9.09 1.85
N GLY A 150 2.73 -8.42 2.78
CA GLY A 150 2.28 -8.18 4.16
C GLY A 150 2.51 -9.21 5.28
N ALA A 151 3.75 -9.64 5.50
CA ALA A 151 4.18 -10.10 6.83
C ALA A 151 5.58 -9.54 7.11
N ALA A 152 5.85 -9.06 8.32
CA ALA A 152 7.11 -8.37 8.62
C ALA A 152 7.66 -8.80 9.99
N GLY A 153 8.96 -9.11 10.04
CA GLY A 153 9.75 -9.24 11.25
C GLY A 153 10.38 -7.90 11.66
N LEU A 154 10.32 -7.56 12.95
CA LEU A 154 10.97 -6.37 13.52
C LEU A 154 12.27 -6.77 14.20
N GLY A 155 13.37 -6.04 13.94
CA GLY A 155 14.71 -6.38 14.43
C GLY A 155 15.00 -6.15 15.92
N GLY A 156 13.98 -6.05 16.77
CA GLY A 156 14.14 -5.78 18.21
C GLY A 156 13.93 -4.31 18.59
N ALA A 157 14.08 -3.99 19.88
CA ALA A 157 13.56 -2.76 20.48
C ALA A 157 14.14 -1.44 19.94
N ALA A 158 15.45 -1.37 19.68
CA ALA A 158 16.06 -0.14 19.14
C ALA A 158 15.51 0.22 17.75
N ARG A 159 15.33 -0.80 16.91
CA ARG A 159 14.81 -0.68 15.54
C ARG A 159 13.32 -0.35 15.53
N ALA A 160 12.54 -0.96 16.43
CA ALA A 160 11.13 -0.62 16.62
C ALA A 160 10.93 0.81 17.17
N ARG A 161 11.85 1.32 18.00
CA ARG A 161 11.81 2.71 18.49
C ARG A 161 12.00 3.70 17.35
N LYS A 162 12.92 3.43 16.42
CA LYS A 162 13.12 4.23 15.21
C LYS A 162 11.85 4.33 14.37
N LEU A 163 11.10 3.23 14.21
CA LEU A 163 9.78 3.27 13.57
C LEU A 163 8.81 4.19 14.31
N LEU A 164 8.70 4.08 15.63
CA LEU A 164 7.81 4.94 16.44
C LEU A 164 8.18 6.44 16.34
N GLU A 165 9.48 6.75 16.29
CA GLU A 165 9.97 8.12 16.16
C GLU A 165 9.75 8.70 14.77
N LYS A 166 9.98 7.91 13.71
CA LYS A 166 9.81 8.36 12.33
C LYS A 166 8.35 8.34 11.88
N LEU A 167 7.53 7.46 12.46
CA LEU A 167 6.12 7.24 12.12
C LEU A 167 5.18 7.42 13.32
N PRO A 168 5.16 8.62 13.95
CA PRO A 168 4.33 8.85 15.12
C PRO A 168 2.83 8.89 14.79
N ARG A 169 2.46 9.20 13.54
CA ARG A 169 1.08 9.34 13.07
C ARG A 169 0.90 8.70 11.69
N ALA A 170 -0.30 8.19 11.41
CA ALA A 170 -0.65 7.64 10.11
C ALA A 170 -0.59 8.72 9.03
N CYS A 171 0.13 8.43 7.95
CA CYS A 171 0.28 9.31 6.80
C CYS A 171 0.10 8.57 5.45
N PHE A 172 0.51 7.30 5.36
CA PHE A 172 0.19 6.37 4.25
C PHE A 172 -0.03 4.94 4.76
N HIS A 173 -0.28 4.00 3.83
CA HIS A 173 -0.25 2.56 4.12
C HIS A 173 1.07 2.19 4.80
N VAL A 174 1.02 1.37 5.85
CA VAL A 174 2.17 1.11 6.72
C VAL A 174 3.40 0.62 5.96
N ASP A 175 3.20 -0.27 4.98
CA ASP A 175 4.29 -0.77 4.14
C ASP A 175 4.88 0.34 3.28
N ASN A 176 4.04 1.07 2.51
CA ASN A 176 4.48 2.16 1.64
C ASN A 176 5.26 3.25 2.39
N VAL A 177 4.81 3.60 3.62
CA VAL A 177 5.57 4.59 4.39
C VAL A 177 6.92 4.04 4.80
N ALA A 178 6.99 2.78 5.24
CA ALA A 178 8.25 2.17 5.63
C ALA A 178 9.26 2.21 4.47
N TRP A 179 8.84 1.83 3.25
CA TRP A 179 9.68 1.89 2.04
C TRP A 179 10.15 3.31 1.71
N GLY A 180 9.31 4.33 1.95
CA GLY A 180 9.64 5.72 1.68
C GLY A 180 10.61 6.36 2.69
N LEU A 181 10.90 5.71 3.82
CA LEU A 181 11.76 6.26 4.86
C LEU A 181 13.22 5.84 4.69
N ARG A 182 14.03 6.72 4.08
CA ARG A 182 15.49 6.54 3.95
C ARG A 182 16.23 6.11 5.22
N PRO A 183 15.86 6.58 6.44
CA PRO A 183 16.56 6.12 7.64
C PRO A 183 16.34 4.62 7.90
N LEU A 184 15.23 4.04 7.46
CA LEU A 184 14.93 2.62 7.69
C LEU A 184 15.69 1.76 6.69
N ARG A 185 16.38 0.75 7.20
CA ARG A 185 16.99 -0.30 6.38
C ARG A 185 16.04 -1.49 6.35
N LEU A 186 15.29 -1.61 5.26
CA LEU A 186 14.36 -2.71 5.05
C LEU A 186 15.07 -3.82 4.29
N LEU A 187 14.98 -5.04 4.80
CA LEU A 187 15.38 -6.25 4.09
C LEU A 187 14.13 -7.01 3.68
N CYS A 188 14.21 -7.77 2.60
CA CYS A 188 13.16 -8.68 2.19
C CYS A 188 13.74 -10.09 2.07
N VAL A 189 13.03 -11.07 2.61
CA VAL A 189 13.39 -12.47 2.40
C VAL A 189 13.05 -12.87 0.97
N HIS A 190 13.95 -13.64 0.35
CA HIS A 190 13.71 -14.28 -0.93
C HIS A 190 14.12 -15.76 -0.87
N PRO A 191 13.31 -16.72 -1.36
CA PRO A 191 11.95 -16.52 -1.90
C PRO A 191 10.95 -16.14 -0.79
N LEU A 192 9.72 -15.70 -1.13
CA LEU A 192 8.79 -15.21 -0.11
C LEU A 192 8.40 -16.30 0.89
N LEU A 193 8.16 -15.88 2.13
CA LEU A 193 7.76 -16.75 3.24
C LEU A 193 6.28 -16.61 3.57
N ALA A 194 5.69 -15.44 3.40
CA ALA A 194 4.26 -15.24 3.58
C ALA A 194 3.71 -14.18 2.61
N LYS A 195 2.46 -14.34 2.21
CA LYS A 195 1.71 -13.40 1.37
C LYS A 195 0.36 -13.08 2.00
N GLN A 196 -0.36 -12.11 1.45
CA GLN A 196 -1.73 -11.77 1.84
C GLN A 196 -2.66 -12.18 0.72
N THR A 197 -3.85 -12.68 1.07
CA THR A 197 -4.92 -12.83 0.07
C THR A 197 -5.51 -11.46 -0.23
N HIS A 198 -5.78 -11.10 -1.49
CA HIS A 198 -6.32 -9.80 -1.91
C HIS A 198 -7.84 -9.59 -1.71
N SER A 199 -8.54 -10.48 -1.02
CA SER A 199 -10.00 -10.40 -0.89
C SER A 199 -10.46 -9.40 0.18
N ASP A 200 -10.83 -8.16 -0.15
CA ASP A 200 -11.39 -7.17 0.81
C ASP A 200 -10.49 -6.84 2.04
N THR A 201 -9.22 -7.26 2.01
CA THR A 201 -8.57 -7.81 3.22
C THR A 201 -7.48 -6.97 3.86
N THR A 202 -6.90 -5.96 3.21
CA THR A 202 -6.14 -4.98 4.00
C THR A 202 -7.13 -4.34 4.97
N VAL A 203 -6.70 -3.97 6.17
CA VAL A 203 -7.42 -2.91 6.86
C VAL A 203 -7.30 -1.71 5.90
N GLY A 204 -8.31 -1.52 5.05
CA GLY A 204 -8.24 -0.68 3.85
C GLY A 204 -8.96 -1.23 2.60
N GLY A 205 -9.31 -2.52 2.58
CA GLY A 205 -10.11 -3.12 1.52
C GLY A 205 -11.42 -2.37 1.30
N LEU A 206 -11.62 -1.95 0.04
CA LEU A 206 -12.82 -1.26 -0.39
C LEU A 206 -13.92 -2.30 -0.62
N SER A 207 -14.73 -2.57 0.40
CA SER A 207 -16.03 -3.22 0.18
C SER A 207 -16.87 -2.33 -0.74
N GLY A 208 -17.34 -2.84 -1.89
CA GLY A 208 -18.24 -2.12 -2.80
C GLY A 208 -17.64 -1.72 -4.16
N GLU A 209 -16.60 -2.38 -4.65
CA GLU A 209 -16.07 -2.16 -6.02
C GLU A 209 -16.91 -2.81 -7.13
N GLU A 210 -18.18 -3.19 -6.89
CA GLU A 210 -19.06 -3.78 -7.91
C GLU A 210 -19.23 -2.91 -9.16
N TRP A 211 -19.08 -1.59 -9.01
CA TRP A 211 -19.14 -0.62 -10.11
C TRP A 211 -17.85 -0.52 -10.95
N ILE A 212 -16.71 -1.01 -10.45
CA ILE A 212 -15.44 -0.96 -11.18
C ILE A 212 -15.42 -2.13 -12.18
N PRO A 213 -15.27 -1.87 -13.50
CA PRO A 213 -15.26 -2.91 -14.51
C PRO A 213 -14.19 -3.97 -14.24
N ALA A 214 -14.50 -5.24 -14.51
CA ALA A 214 -13.61 -6.37 -14.22
C ALA A 214 -12.22 -6.22 -14.87
N TRP A 215 -12.14 -5.66 -16.08
CA TRP A 215 -10.88 -5.39 -16.77
C TRP A 215 -9.98 -4.37 -16.04
N PHE A 216 -10.56 -3.49 -15.21
CA PHE A 216 -9.84 -2.47 -14.43
C PHE A 216 -9.33 -3.00 -13.08
N LYS A 217 -9.76 -4.20 -12.68
CA LYS A 217 -9.30 -4.92 -11.48
C LYS A 217 -8.16 -5.90 -11.77
N GLN A 218 -7.66 -5.90 -13.01
CA GLN A 218 -6.54 -6.75 -13.40
C GLN A 218 -5.26 -6.31 -12.67
N VAL A 219 -4.50 -7.32 -12.25
CA VAL A 219 -3.14 -7.16 -11.77
C VAL A 219 -2.24 -7.24 -12.99
N ASP A 220 -1.36 -6.27 -13.18
CA ASP A 220 -0.37 -6.32 -14.24
C ASP A 220 0.65 -7.43 -13.95
N ASP A 221 0.78 -8.38 -14.87
CA ASP A 221 1.59 -9.60 -14.67
C ASP A 221 3.10 -9.30 -14.51
N TYR A 222 3.58 -8.18 -15.08
CA TYR A 222 5.00 -7.82 -15.04
C TYR A 222 5.38 -7.08 -13.75
N THR A 223 4.53 -6.15 -13.30
CA THR A 223 4.78 -5.28 -12.15
C THR A 223 4.08 -5.74 -10.87
N GLY A 224 3.13 -6.66 -10.95
CA GLY A 224 2.28 -7.08 -9.84
C GLY A 224 1.34 -5.98 -9.32
N VAL A 225 1.13 -4.90 -10.10
CA VAL A 225 0.33 -3.75 -9.69
C VAL A 225 -1.14 -3.97 -10.05
N SER A 226 -2.02 -3.92 -9.05
CA SER A 226 -3.47 -3.86 -9.27
C SER A 226 -3.88 -2.43 -9.65
N PHE A 227 -4.42 -2.23 -10.86
CA PHE A 227 -4.83 -0.90 -11.33
C PHE A 227 -5.97 -0.30 -10.50
N SER A 228 -6.93 -1.12 -10.05
CA SER A 228 -7.99 -0.70 -9.11
C SER A 228 -7.42 -0.20 -7.79
N TRP A 229 -6.29 -0.74 -7.35
CA TRP A 229 -5.62 -0.30 -6.13
C TRP A 229 -4.77 0.94 -6.36
N ALA A 230 -4.01 1.02 -7.46
CA ALA A 230 -3.27 2.23 -7.85
C ALA A 230 -4.21 3.44 -7.99
N TRP A 231 -5.42 3.22 -8.49
CA TRP A 231 -6.51 4.19 -8.55
C TRP A 231 -6.99 4.67 -7.17
N ASN A 232 -6.86 3.85 -6.14
CA ASN A 232 -7.29 4.13 -4.77
C ASN A 232 -6.12 4.44 -3.81
N CYS A 233 -4.86 4.26 -4.22
CA CYS A 233 -3.69 4.44 -3.37
C CYS A 233 -3.24 5.91 -3.34
N PRO A 234 -3.11 6.52 -2.16
CA PRO A 234 -2.61 7.87 -2.07
C PRO A 234 -1.08 7.88 -2.13
N MET A 235 -0.60 8.54 -3.18
CA MET A 235 0.58 9.39 -3.30
C MET A 235 2.00 8.81 -3.12
N VAL A 236 2.82 9.03 -4.15
CA VAL A 236 4.27 8.84 -4.14
C VAL A 236 4.93 10.20 -3.89
N ARG A 237 5.82 10.30 -2.91
CA ARG A 237 6.61 11.51 -2.67
C ARG A 237 7.90 11.42 -3.46
N LEU A 238 8.11 12.33 -4.43
CA LEU A 238 9.33 12.36 -5.22
C LEU A 238 10.45 13.03 -4.44
N GLY A 239 11.33 12.23 -3.83
CA GLY A 239 12.51 12.74 -3.11
C GLY A 239 12.20 13.41 -1.77
N ARG A 240 13.26 13.85 -1.08
CA ARG A 240 13.15 14.48 0.24
C ARG A 240 12.67 15.93 0.07
N GLY A 241 11.42 16.20 0.45
CA GLY A 241 10.84 17.54 0.31
C GLY A 241 10.16 17.82 -1.03
N GLY A 242 10.32 16.93 -2.01
CA GLY A 242 9.76 17.13 -3.34
C GLY A 242 8.26 16.86 -3.44
N PRO A 243 7.70 17.11 -4.64
CA PRO A 243 6.26 17.13 -4.86
C PRO A 243 5.64 15.77 -4.61
N LEU A 244 4.40 15.85 -4.16
CA LEU A 244 3.60 14.69 -3.81
C LEU A 244 2.74 14.36 -5.03
N VAL A 245 3.09 13.26 -5.70
CA VAL A 245 2.44 12.86 -6.94
C VAL A 245 1.31 11.90 -6.60
N THR A 246 0.08 12.34 -6.84
CA THR A 246 -1.11 11.50 -6.74
C THR A 246 -1.20 10.65 -8.01
N VAL A 247 -1.37 9.33 -7.88
CA VAL A 247 -1.73 8.43 -8.99
C VAL A 247 -3.17 7.91 -8.88
N GLY A 248 -3.89 8.28 -7.81
CA GLY A 248 -5.27 7.83 -7.55
C GLY A 248 -6.37 8.76 -8.09
N ARG A 249 -7.60 8.61 -7.58
CA ARG A 249 -8.83 9.35 -7.98
C ARG A 249 -8.63 10.84 -8.26
N ALA A 250 -7.81 11.53 -7.48
CA ALA A 250 -7.52 12.96 -7.69
C ALA A 250 -6.79 13.22 -9.02
N PHE A 251 -5.84 12.38 -9.42
CA PHE A 251 -5.15 12.47 -10.71
C PHE A 251 -6.08 12.12 -11.87
N GLY A 252 -6.83 11.02 -11.75
CA GLY A 252 -7.83 10.63 -12.75
C GLY A 252 -8.88 11.73 -12.97
N CYS A 253 -9.47 12.25 -11.90
CA CYS A 253 -10.41 13.37 -11.99
C CYS A 253 -9.76 14.66 -12.51
N SER A 254 -8.49 14.93 -12.17
CA SER A 254 -7.77 16.10 -12.68
C SER A 254 -7.47 15.97 -14.17
N CYS A 255 -7.08 14.79 -14.65
CA CYS A 255 -6.87 14.51 -16.07
C CYS A 255 -8.19 14.60 -16.84
N ILE A 256 -9.29 14.06 -16.31
CA ILE A 256 -10.62 14.18 -16.92
C ILE A 256 -11.06 15.65 -16.96
N ALA A 257 -10.91 16.39 -15.86
CA ALA A 257 -11.25 17.81 -15.80
C ALA A 257 -10.39 18.66 -16.75
N LEU A 258 -9.08 18.39 -16.84
CA LEU A 258 -8.18 19.05 -17.77
C LEU A 258 -8.55 18.74 -19.22
N THR A 259 -8.85 17.48 -19.53
CA THR A 259 -9.30 17.05 -20.86
C THR A 259 -10.63 17.72 -21.23
N ALA A 260 -11.59 17.75 -20.31
CA ALA A 260 -12.86 18.43 -20.50
C ALA A 260 -12.69 19.95 -20.71
N ALA A 261 -11.80 20.59 -19.96
CA ALA A 261 -11.48 22.01 -20.11
C ALA A 261 -10.83 22.32 -21.48
N VAL A 262 -9.91 21.47 -21.94
CA VAL A 262 -9.28 21.59 -23.26
C VAL A 262 -10.31 21.41 -24.38
N LEU A 263 -11.16 20.39 -24.29
CA LEU A 263 -12.24 20.15 -25.26
C LEU A 263 -13.23 21.31 -25.29
N HIS A 264 -13.66 21.80 -24.13
CA HIS A 264 -14.54 22.97 -24.04
C HIS A 264 -13.90 24.19 -24.69
N ALA A 265 -12.65 24.51 -24.35
CA ALA A 265 -11.94 25.64 -24.95
C ALA A 265 -11.80 25.51 -26.49
N SER A 266 -11.57 24.30 -27.00
CA SER A 266 -11.51 24.03 -28.44
C SER A 266 -12.87 24.28 -29.11
N ILE A 267 -13.96 23.75 -28.55
CA ILE A 267 -15.32 23.91 -29.09
C ILE A 267 -15.72 25.38 -29.10
N THR A 268 -15.47 26.11 -28.01
CA THR A 268 -15.82 27.54 -27.90
C THR A 268 -15.04 28.39 -28.92
N ARG A 269 -13.76 28.08 -29.16
CA ARG A 269 -12.98 28.74 -30.23
C ARG A 269 -13.53 28.42 -31.62
N SER A 270 -13.87 27.17 -31.90
CA SER A 270 -14.46 26.77 -33.19
C SER A 270 -15.81 27.46 -33.46
N LEU A 271 -16.67 27.57 -32.44
CA LEU A 271 -17.95 28.29 -32.54
C LEU A 271 -17.76 29.79 -32.80
N ALA A 272 -16.80 30.43 -32.12
CA ALA A 272 -16.48 31.84 -32.35
C ALA A 272 -15.97 32.09 -33.77
N LEU A 273 -15.12 31.21 -34.31
CA LEU A 273 -14.66 31.29 -35.70
C LEU A 273 -15.80 31.10 -36.70
N LEU A 274 -16.73 30.17 -36.44
CA LEU A 274 -17.90 29.95 -37.28
C LEU A 274 -18.82 31.18 -37.28
N GLN A 275 -19.04 31.81 -36.12
CA GLN A 275 -19.82 33.05 -36.02
C GLN A 275 -19.15 34.21 -36.75
N ALA A 276 -17.84 34.37 -36.62
CA ALA A 276 -17.07 35.39 -37.35
C ALA A 276 -17.12 35.17 -38.87
N TRP A 277 -17.03 33.92 -39.32
CA TRP A 277 -17.18 33.56 -40.73
C TRP A 277 -18.60 33.82 -41.24
N ALA A 278 -19.63 33.44 -40.48
CA ALA A 278 -21.02 33.73 -40.85
C ALA A 278 -21.25 35.26 -40.96
N ALA A 279 -20.75 36.04 -39.99
CA ALA A 279 -20.86 37.49 -40.00
C ALA A 279 -20.14 38.13 -41.21
N SER A 280 -18.96 37.61 -41.59
CA SER A 280 -18.24 38.12 -42.77
C SER A 280 -18.95 37.80 -44.08
N VAL A 281 -19.58 36.62 -44.21
CA VAL A 281 -20.42 36.26 -45.36
C VAL A 281 -21.63 37.20 -45.47
N PHE A 282 -22.31 37.50 -44.36
CA PHE A 282 -23.43 38.45 -44.36
C PHE A 282 -22.99 39.87 -44.71
N ALA A 283 -21.88 40.36 -44.15
CA ALA A 283 -21.33 41.68 -44.44
C ALA A 283 -20.92 41.80 -45.92
N PHE A 284 -20.29 40.77 -46.48
CA PHE A 284 -19.93 40.73 -47.89
C PHE A 284 -21.17 40.71 -48.81
N GLY A 285 -22.19 39.93 -48.46
CA GLY A 285 -23.46 39.94 -49.17
C GLY A 285 -24.17 41.29 -49.13
N ALA A 286 -24.13 41.99 -47.98
CA ALA A 286 -24.66 43.33 -47.84
C ALA A 286 -23.88 44.36 -48.69
N LEU A 287 -22.55 44.24 -48.73
CA LEU A 287 -21.69 45.08 -49.56
C LEU A 287 -21.99 44.88 -51.06
N ILE A 288 -22.14 43.63 -51.53
CA ILE A 288 -22.52 43.35 -52.92
C ILE A 288 -23.87 44.00 -53.24
N ARG A 289 -24.87 43.86 -52.36
CA ARG A 289 -26.18 44.50 -52.54
C ARG A 289 -26.06 46.02 -52.63
N LEU A 290 -25.28 46.64 -51.75
CA LEU A 290 -25.01 48.08 -51.77
C LEU A 290 -24.39 48.51 -53.11
N LEU A 291 -23.30 47.84 -53.53
CA LEU A 291 -22.60 48.15 -54.78
C LEU A 291 -23.48 47.92 -56.01
N SER A 292 -24.32 46.88 -56.01
CA SER A 292 -25.25 46.60 -57.11
C SER A 292 -26.42 47.60 -57.20
N SER A 293 -26.75 48.27 -56.10
CA SER A 293 -27.81 49.30 -56.05
C SER A 293 -27.38 50.65 -56.61
N GLN A 294 -26.07 50.90 -56.73
CA GLN A 294 -25.50 52.14 -57.27
C GLN A 294 -25.38 52.13 -58.81
N HIS A 295 -25.75 51.02 -59.46
CA HIS A 295 -25.71 50.83 -60.92
C HIS A 295 -27.12 50.70 -61.55
N LYS A 296 -28.17 51.09 -60.85
CA LYS A 296 -29.52 51.32 -61.38
C LYS A 296 -29.84 52.81 -61.35
#